data_AF-A0A3Q7F6R1-F1
#
_entry.id   AF-A0A3Q7F6R1-F1
#
_cell.length_a   1.000
_cell.length_b   1.000
_cell.length_c   1.000
_cell.angle_alpha   90.00
_cell.angle_beta   90.00
_cell.angle_gamma   90.00
#
_symmetry.space_group_name_H-M   'P 1'
#
loop_
_entity.id
_entity.type
_entity.pdbx_description
1 polymer ?
#
loop_
_entity_poly.entity_id
_entity_poly.type
_entity_poly.pdbx_seq_one_letter_code
_entity_poly.pdbx_strand_id
1 'polypeptide(L)'
;MAPQVDEKYREEINKARIELGNLVKSKEFSAPDFLRLAYASQFTIANSHHNDDAANATSTHDATKKKTQSANNNSLNTIDKIKANHPIITYPDLYQLAGIVAVKELGGIDIEFVPGRTESLILPDENCLPDVKQSPEELRNVFRKVKISDPKHIVALYGGLKLATAGAQATNLKLDNSYFVDLLDKKKNLSPAEKALLDDPEFHHCVQCYATHKEDFFEDYEEAHKKLADLGLPYSAFIKSTLEKSASQVKKVLAAQKAVGVGVAVAAAVVILSFFYVINRRTAKHSSYQYQ
;
A
#
# COMPACT_ATOMS: atom_id res chain seq x y z
N MET A 1 6.48 15.17 1.98
CA MET A 1 7.18 15.13 3.23
C MET A 1 6.09 14.63 4.11
N ALA A 2 6.36 13.52 4.79
CA ALA A 2 5.44 12.93 5.74
C ALA A 2 4.63 14.01 6.49
N PRO A 3 3.39 13.75 6.91
CA PRO A 3 2.77 14.54 7.98
C PRO A 3 3.86 14.84 9.03
N GLN A 4 4.06 16.11 9.38
CA GLN A 4 5.11 16.48 10.34
C GLN A 4 4.67 15.98 11.72
N VAL A 5 4.94 14.71 11.97
CA VAL A 5 5.00 14.14 13.30
C VAL A 5 6.26 14.69 13.98
N ASP A 6 6.19 14.91 15.28
CA ASP A 6 7.34 15.40 16.04
C ASP A 6 8.44 14.34 16.17
N GLU A 7 9.62 14.77 16.64
CA GLU A 7 10.76 13.86 16.81
C GLU A 7 10.43 12.70 17.74
N LYS A 8 9.68 12.98 18.82
CA LYS A 8 9.28 11.99 19.81
C LYS A 8 8.43 10.88 19.17
N TYR A 9 7.51 11.22 18.29
CA TYR A 9 6.70 10.26 17.55
C TYR A 9 7.57 9.42 16.60
N ARG A 10 8.53 10.03 15.90
CA ARG A 10 9.45 9.30 15.02
C ARG A 10 10.33 8.31 15.79
N GLU A 11 10.87 8.73 16.92
CA GLU A 11 11.63 7.86 17.82
C GLU A 11 10.77 6.68 18.30
N GLU A 12 9.52 6.94 18.66
CA GLU A 12 8.60 5.90 19.10
C GLU A 12 8.25 4.91 17.99
N ILE A 13 8.03 5.39 16.76
CA ILE A 13 7.85 4.54 15.57
C ILE A 13 9.06 3.61 15.37
N ASN A 14 10.28 4.11 15.58
CA ASN A 14 11.48 3.27 15.48
C ASN A 14 11.53 2.20 16.57
N LYS A 15 11.13 2.50 17.80
CA LYS A 15 11.03 1.50 18.88
C LYS A 15 9.97 0.45 18.56
N ALA A 16 8.77 0.87 18.15
CA ALA A 16 7.69 -0.03 17.76
C ALA A 16 8.10 -0.94 16.58
N ARG A 17 8.84 -0.40 15.60
CA ARG A 17 9.38 -1.19 14.48
C ARG A 17 10.30 -2.30 14.97
N ILE A 18 11.19 -1.99 15.92
CA ILE A 18 12.11 -2.98 16.49
C ILE A 18 11.31 -4.05 17.26
N GLU A 19 10.33 -3.65 18.06
CA GLU A 19 9.50 -4.58 18.83
C GLU A 19 8.69 -5.53 17.91
N LEU A 20 8.02 -4.99 16.89
CA LEU A 20 7.33 -5.78 15.86
C LEU A 20 8.29 -6.76 15.15
N GLY A 21 9.49 -6.30 14.79
CA GLY A 21 10.50 -7.15 14.17
C GLY A 21 10.99 -8.27 15.09
N ASN A 22 11.12 -7.99 16.39
CA ASN A 22 11.50 -8.99 17.38
C ASN A 22 10.43 -10.08 17.51
N LEU A 23 9.14 -9.72 17.51
CA LEU A 23 8.03 -10.69 17.54
C LEU A 23 8.04 -11.66 16.35
N VAL A 24 8.36 -11.15 15.16
CA VAL A 24 8.50 -11.99 13.96
C VAL A 24 9.70 -12.92 14.09
N LYS A 25 10.85 -12.40 14.52
CA LYS A 25 12.11 -13.17 14.66
C LYS A 25 12.03 -14.24 15.75
N SER A 26 11.37 -13.94 16.87
CA SER A 26 11.14 -14.89 17.95
C SER A 26 10.04 -15.91 17.62
N LYS A 27 9.36 -15.75 16.47
CA LYS A 27 8.21 -16.56 16.03
C LYS A 27 7.02 -16.47 16.99
N GLU A 28 6.99 -15.44 17.84
CA GLU A 28 5.82 -15.12 18.66
C GLU A 28 4.67 -14.61 17.79
N PHE A 29 4.98 -13.99 16.64
CA PHE A 29 4.00 -13.56 15.66
C PHE A 29 4.41 -13.88 14.22
N SER A 30 3.41 -14.12 13.38
CA SER A 30 3.56 -14.51 11.98
C SER A 30 3.69 -13.27 11.08
N ALA A 31 4.80 -13.14 10.34
CA ALA A 31 4.95 -12.07 9.36
C ALA A 31 3.82 -12.03 8.32
N PRO A 32 3.38 -13.17 7.75
CA PRO A 32 2.19 -13.19 6.88
C PRO A 32 0.94 -12.59 7.52
N ASP A 33 0.72 -12.78 8.83
CA ASP A 33 -0.43 -12.20 9.53
C ASP A 33 -0.29 -10.69 9.72
N PHE A 34 0.92 -10.18 9.95
CA PHE A 34 1.16 -8.73 9.96
C PHE A 34 0.95 -8.12 8.57
N LEU A 35 1.39 -8.81 7.51
CA LEU A 35 1.12 -8.41 6.13
C LEU A 35 -0.39 -8.41 5.84
N ARG A 36 -1.10 -9.45 6.27
CA ARG A 36 -2.55 -9.57 6.16
C ARG A 36 -3.27 -8.44 6.85
N LEU A 37 -2.89 -8.10 8.07
CA LEU A 37 -3.46 -6.99 8.83
C LEU A 37 -3.28 -5.65 8.09
N ALA A 38 -2.09 -5.40 7.54
CA ALA A 38 -1.80 -4.18 6.79
C ALA A 38 -2.69 -4.05 5.54
N TYR A 39 -2.81 -5.12 4.74
CA TYR A 39 -3.71 -5.15 3.58
C TYR A 39 -5.17 -4.96 4.01
N ALA A 40 -5.64 -5.76 4.97
CA ALA A 40 -7.00 -5.72 5.47
C ALA A 40 -7.40 -4.33 5.95
N SER A 41 -6.50 -3.61 6.65
CA SER A 41 -6.78 -2.24 7.09
C SER A 41 -7.04 -1.27 5.95
N GLN A 42 -6.29 -1.35 4.85
CA GLN A 42 -6.48 -0.46 3.70
C GLN A 42 -7.75 -0.80 2.92
N PHE A 43 -8.02 -2.08 2.70
CA PHE A 43 -9.24 -2.52 2.01
C PHE A 43 -10.50 -2.26 2.84
N THR A 44 -10.43 -2.36 4.17
CA THR A 44 -11.55 -2.00 5.06
C THR A 44 -11.90 -0.52 4.92
N ILE A 45 -10.89 0.37 4.97
CA ILE A 45 -11.08 1.81 4.79
C ILE A 45 -11.67 2.10 3.40
N ALA A 46 -11.08 1.54 2.35
CA ALA A 46 -11.55 1.75 0.98
C ALA A 46 -13.00 1.30 0.75
N ASN A 47 -13.42 0.19 1.38
CA ASN A 47 -14.80 -0.28 1.29
C ASN A 47 -15.78 0.53 2.16
N SER A 48 -15.30 1.15 3.25
CA SER A 48 -16.15 2.00 4.11
C SER A 48 -16.58 3.30 3.43
N HIS A 49 -15.69 3.94 2.67
CA HIS A 49 -15.96 5.22 1.99
C HIS A 49 -16.83 5.08 0.73
N HIS A 50 -17.01 3.87 0.19
CA HIS A 50 -17.91 3.64 -0.94
C HIS A 50 -19.38 3.51 -0.53
N ASN A 51 -19.67 3.36 0.76
CA ASN A 51 -21.04 3.26 1.26
C ASN A 51 -21.69 4.63 1.55
N ASP A 52 -20.92 5.73 1.51
CA ASP A 52 -21.46 7.08 1.70
C ASP A 52 -22.28 7.56 0.48
N ASP A 53 -22.09 6.95 -0.70
CA ASP A 53 -22.86 7.22 -1.92
C ASP A 53 -24.12 6.34 -2.05
N ALA A 54 -24.29 5.34 -1.18
CA ALA A 54 -25.40 4.37 -1.25
C ALA A 54 -26.48 4.67 -0.19
N ALA A 55 -27.07 5.86 -0.25
CA ALA A 55 -28.32 6.18 0.46
C ALA A 55 -29.53 5.49 -0.22
N ASN A 56 -29.57 4.15 -0.23
CA ASN A 56 -30.77 3.29 -0.13
C ASN A 56 -30.42 1.84 -0.49
N ALA A 57 -30.25 1.00 0.52
CA ALA A 57 -30.68 -0.39 0.51
C ALA A 57 -30.80 -0.87 1.97
N THR A 58 -31.98 -0.61 2.54
CA THR A 58 -32.69 -1.39 3.56
C THR A 58 -31.87 -1.98 4.71
N SER A 59 -31.97 -1.28 5.84
CA SER A 59 -31.90 -1.72 7.24
C SER A 59 -31.86 -3.23 7.51
N THR A 60 -30.92 -3.67 8.35
CA THR A 60 -31.25 -4.10 9.72
C THR A 60 -29.98 -4.35 10.53
N HIS A 61 -30.02 -3.89 11.78
CA HIS A 61 -29.09 -4.23 12.85
C HIS A 61 -28.69 -5.70 12.82
N ASP A 62 -27.38 -5.95 12.85
CA ASP A 62 -26.87 -7.13 13.54
C ASP A 62 -25.50 -6.80 14.12
N ALA A 63 -25.54 -6.10 15.27
CA ALA A 63 -24.44 -6.00 16.25
C ALA A 63 -24.12 -7.37 16.91
N THR A 64 -24.37 -8.44 16.17
CA THR A 64 -24.58 -9.83 16.59
C THR A 64 -23.97 -10.83 15.61
N LYS A 65 -23.21 -10.37 14.58
CA LYS A 65 -22.09 -11.17 14.01
C LYS A 65 -20.89 -11.22 14.97
N LYS A 66 -21.19 -11.48 16.24
CA LYS A 66 -20.28 -11.91 17.29
C LYS A 66 -20.42 -13.42 17.47
N LYS A 67 -20.33 -14.20 16.38
CA LYS A 67 -20.15 -15.67 16.40
C LYS A 67 -20.06 -16.25 14.98
N THR A 68 -19.05 -15.81 14.25
CA THR A 68 -18.32 -16.68 13.32
C THR A 68 -16.89 -16.16 13.20
N GLN A 69 -16.33 -15.77 14.36
CA GLN A 69 -14.90 -15.58 14.56
C GLN A 69 -14.24 -16.96 14.53
N SER A 70 -13.99 -17.46 13.33
CA SER A 70 -13.20 -18.67 13.14
C SER A 70 -11.76 -18.23 12.89
N ALA A 71 -10.89 -18.51 13.87
CA ALA A 71 -9.42 -18.53 13.85
C ALA A 71 -8.54 -17.28 14.11
N ASN A 72 -8.98 -16.01 14.01
CA ASN A 72 -8.01 -14.89 13.88
C ASN A 72 -8.09 -13.72 14.88
N ASN A 73 -8.06 -13.98 16.18
CA ASN A 73 -7.95 -12.91 17.20
C ASN A 73 -6.49 -12.60 17.62
N ASN A 74 -5.47 -13.06 16.89
CA ASN A 74 -4.08 -12.92 17.35
C ASN A 74 -3.43 -11.58 16.96
N SER A 75 -3.67 -11.08 15.73
CA SER A 75 -2.97 -9.89 15.23
C SER A 75 -3.41 -8.61 15.93
N LEU A 76 -4.71 -8.37 16.07
CA LEU A 76 -5.23 -7.20 16.79
C LEU A 76 -4.80 -7.19 18.26
N ASN A 77 -4.91 -8.34 18.95
CA ASN A 77 -4.42 -8.47 20.32
C ASN A 77 -2.91 -8.20 20.44
N THR A 78 -2.14 -8.57 19.42
CA THR A 78 -0.70 -8.30 19.38
C THR A 78 -0.44 -6.80 19.17
N ILE A 79 -1.16 -6.16 18.25
CA ILE A 79 -1.08 -4.70 18.06
C ILE A 79 -1.52 -3.95 19.32
N ASP A 80 -2.53 -4.41 20.05
CA ASP A 80 -2.95 -3.81 21.32
C ASP A 80 -1.83 -3.82 22.37
N LYS A 81 -1.02 -4.90 22.42
CA LYS A 81 0.17 -4.96 23.28
C LYS A 81 1.23 -3.95 22.86
N ILE A 82 1.54 -3.87 21.57
CA ILE A 82 2.48 -2.87 21.01
C ILE A 82 1.98 -1.45 21.29
N LYS A 83 0.68 -1.21 21.12
CA LYS A 83 0.03 0.08 21.39
C LYS A 83 0.10 0.46 22.87
N ALA A 84 -0.04 -0.51 23.78
CA ALA A 84 0.13 -0.26 25.21
C ALA A 84 1.56 0.18 25.56
N ASN A 85 2.57 -0.40 24.89
CA ASN A 85 3.98 0.00 25.04
C ASN A 85 4.29 1.33 24.35
N HIS A 86 3.56 1.68 23.29
CA HIS A 86 3.75 2.88 22.48
C HIS A 86 2.47 3.72 22.34
N PRO A 87 1.97 4.31 23.44
CA PRO A 87 0.62 4.90 23.49
C PRO A 87 0.44 6.12 22.59
N ILE A 88 1.52 6.79 22.17
CA ILE A 88 1.42 7.96 21.28
C ILE A 88 1.21 7.59 19.81
N ILE A 89 1.54 6.36 19.38
CA ILE A 89 1.44 5.94 17.97
C ILE A 89 0.00 5.59 17.62
N THR A 90 -0.53 6.07 16.49
CA THR A 90 -1.90 5.73 16.07
C THR A 90 -2.03 4.28 15.62
N TYR A 91 -3.21 3.68 15.80
CA TYR A 91 -3.45 2.31 15.33
C TYR A 91 -3.20 2.13 13.83
N PRO A 92 -3.66 3.05 12.94
CA PRO A 92 -3.37 2.96 11.51
C PRO A 92 -1.87 2.97 11.17
N ASP A 93 -1.06 3.75 11.91
CA ASP A 93 0.40 3.70 11.74
C ASP A 93 0.96 2.34 12.19
N LEU A 94 0.48 1.76 13.29
CA LEU A 94 0.91 0.42 13.73
C LEU A 94 0.58 -0.67 12.72
N TYR A 95 -0.62 -0.65 12.12
CA TYR A 95 -1.01 -1.64 11.11
C TYR A 95 -0.09 -1.60 9.89
N GLN A 96 0.21 -0.40 9.38
CA GLN A 96 1.07 -0.24 8.21
C GLN A 96 2.55 -0.48 8.53
N LEU A 97 3.00 -0.09 9.73
CA LEU A 97 4.34 -0.40 10.20
C LEU A 97 4.57 -1.92 10.31
N ALA A 98 3.58 -2.65 10.83
CA ALA A 98 3.62 -4.11 10.90
C ALA A 98 3.72 -4.76 9.50
N GLY A 99 2.97 -4.24 8.52
CA GLY A 99 3.07 -4.68 7.12
C GLY A 99 4.46 -4.51 6.52
N ILE A 100 5.08 -3.34 6.72
CA ILE A 100 6.44 -3.06 6.23
C ILE A 100 7.47 -3.95 6.93
N VAL A 101 7.34 -4.16 8.24
CA VAL A 101 8.19 -5.11 8.99
C VAL A 101 8.04 -6.51 8.41
N ALA A 102 6.81 -6.96 8.12
CA ALA A 102 6.57 -8.25 7.52
C ALA A 102 7.23 -8.39 6.14
N VAL A 103 7.13 -7.37 5.28
CA VAL A 103 7.78 -7.36 3.97
C VAL A 103 9.30 -7.49 4.09
N LYS A 104 9.91 -6.76 5.02
CA LYS A 104 11.35 -6.84 5.28
C LYS A 104 11.77 -8.22 5.74
N GLU A 105 11.02 -8.84 6.65
CA GLU A 105 11.36 -10.17 7.18
C GLU A 105 11.05 -11.30 6.18
N LEU A 106 10.04 -11.14 5.31
CA LEU A 106 9.66 -12.14 4.29
C LEU A 106 10.52 -12.09 3.03
N GLY A 107 10.89 -10.90 2.56
CA GLY A 107 11.55 -10.70 1.26
C GLY A 107 12.84 -9.90 1.29
N GLY A 108 13.18 -9.27 2.41
CA GLY A 108 14.35 -8.40 2.52
C GLY A 108 14.16 -7.01 1.88
N ILE A 109 12.96 -6.65 1.45
CA ILE A 109 12.65 -5.32 0.87
C ILE A 109 12.47 -4.32 2.02
N ASP A 110 13.24 -3.22 2.01
CA ASP A 110 13.20 -2.20 3.07
C ASP A 110 12.38 -0.98 2.61
N ILE A 111 11.07 -1.03 2.81
CA ILE A 111 10.14 0.02 2.39
C ILE A 111 10.21 1.22 3.34
N GLU A 112 10.38 2.42 2.78
CA GLU A 112 10.30 3.66 3.56
C GLU A 112 8.88 3.83 4.18
N PHE A 113 8.80 3.78 5.51
CA PHE A 113 7.56 4.07 6.23
C PHE A 113 7.37 5.56 6.48
N VAL A 114 6.19 6.05 6.12
CA VAL A 114 5.74 7.42 6.38
C VAL A 114 4.72 7.43 7.53
N PRO A 115 5.05 7.98 8.73
CA PRO A 115 4.13 8.09 9.85
C PRO A 115 3.12 9.24 9.70
N GLY A 116 2.10 9.25 10.55
CA GLY A 116 1.17 10.38 10.71
C GLY A 116 -0.22 10.13 10.13
N ARG A 117 -0.66 8.86 10.07
CA ARG A 117 -2.06 8.53 9.78
C ARG A 117 -2.94 8.95 10.96
N THR A 118 -4.05 9.60 10.65
CA THR A 118 -5.04 10.02 11.65
C THR A 118 -5.69 8.79 12.29
N GLU A 119 -5.94 8.87 13.59
CA GLU A 119 -6.68 7.83 14.31
C GLU A 119 -8.04 7.58 13.66
N SER A 120 -8.44 6.31 13.57
CA SER A 120 -9.70 5.89 12.94
C SER A 120 -10.45 4.96 13.88
N LEU A 121 -11.76 5.15 13.99
CA LEU A 121 -12.64 4.24 14.73
C LEU A 121 -12.94 2.96 13.95
N ILE A 122 -12.55 2.91 12.67
CA ILE A 122 -12.76 1.75 11.81
C ILE A 122 -11.66 0.72 12.12
N LEU A 123 -12.05 -0.35 12.80
CA LEU A 123 -11.18 -1.51 12.99
C LEU A 123 -11.03 -2.27 11.67
N PRO A 124 -9.83 -2.78 11.36
CA PRO A 124 -9.63 -3.59 10.17
C PRO A 124 -10.40 -4.90 10.30
N ASP A 125 -11.22 -5.23 9.32
CA ASP A 125 -11.75 -6.58 9.19
C ASP A 125 -10.70 -7.41 8.47
N GLU A 126 -10.04 -8.33 9.18
CA GLU A 126 -9.01 -9.20 8.61
C GLU A 126 -9.51 -10.13 7.49
N ASN A 127 -10.83 -10.25 7.33
CA ASN A 127 -11.46 -10.97 6.22
C ASN A 127 -11.70 -10.05 5.00
N CYS A 128 -11.48 -8.75 5.14
CA CYS A 128 -11.59 -7.75 4.08
C CYS A 128 -10.34 -7.76 3.19
N LEU A 129 -10.02 -8.93 2.64
CA LEU A 129 -9.00 -9.09 1.61
C LEU A 129 -9.68 -9.16 0.22
N PRO A 130 -8.97 -8.77 -0.85
CA PRO A 130 -9.42 -8.99 -2.21
C PRO A 130 -9.73 -10.47 -2.48
N ASP A 131 -11.01 -10.86 -2.47
CA ASP A 131 -11.44 -12.13 -3.03
C ASP A 131 -11.86 -11.90 -4.48
N VAL A 132 -10.95 -12.24 -5.40
CA VAL A 132 -11.12 -12.00 -6.83
C VAL A 132 -11.81 -13.21 -7.42
N LYS A 133 -13.11 -13.07 -7.67
CA LYS A 133 -13.97 -14.21 -7.95
C LYS A 133 -14.07 -14.56 -9.43
N GLN A 134 -14.00 -13.63 -10.40
CA GLN A 134 -14.43 -13.98 -11.76
C GLN A 134 -13.72 -13.27 -12.95
N SER A 135 -13.07 -12.11 -12.85
CA SER A 135 -12.42 -11.49 -14.06
C SER A 135 -11.23 -10.53 -13.83
N PRO A 136 -10.43 -10.23 -14.89
CA PRO A 136 -9.39 -9.18 -14.82
C PRO A 136 -9.93 -7.80 -14.46
N GLU A 137 -11.11 -7.43 -14.98
CA GLU A 137 -11.70 -6.12 -14.68
C GLU A 137 -12.18 -6.04 -13.23
N GLU A 138 -12.66 -7.14 -12.65
CA GLU A 138 -12.92 -7.22 -11.21
C GLU A 138 -11.63 -7.05 -10.39
N LEU A 139 -10.54 -7.70 -10.79
CA LEU A 139 -9.24 -7.53 -10.14
C LEU A 139 -8.81 -6.05 -10.17
N ARG A 140 -8.93 -5.39 -11.33
CA ARG A 140 -8.70 -3.94 -11.45
C ARG A 140 -9.61 -3.14 -10.53
N ASN A 141 -10.90 -3.44 -10.51
CA ASN A 141 -11.87 -2.74 -9.68
C ASN A 141 -11.55 -2.86 -8.19
N VAL A 142 -11.12 -4.02 -7.71
CA VAL A 142 -10.72 -4.19 -6.31
C VAL A 142 -9.55 -3.27 -5.95
N PHE A 143 -8.51 -3.23 -6.79
CA PHE A 143 -7.35 -2.38 -6.52
C PHE A 143 -7.61 -0.88 -6.80
N ARG A 144 -8.55 -0.54 -7.68
CA ARG A 144 -8.99 0.86 -7.89
C ARG A 144 -9.61 1.45 -6.63
N LYS A 145 -10.30 0.66 -5.79
CA LYS A 145 -10.83 1.11 -4.49
C LYS A 145 -9.72 1.64 -3.57
N VAL A 146 -8.53 1.04 -3.64
CA VAL A 146 -7.33 1.48 -2.93
C VAL A 146 -6.44 2.39 -3.81
N LYS A 147 -7.01 3.01 -4.85
CA LYS A 147 -6.33 3.97 -5.75
C LYS A 147 -5.11 3.40 -6.49
N ILE A 148 -5.10 2.10 -6.75
CA ILE A 148 -4.07 1.40 -7.52
C ILE A 148 -4.67 0.92 -8.83
N SER A 149 -4.22 1.48 -9.95
CA SER A 149 -4.77 1.18 -11.29
C SER A 149 -3.74 0.65 -12.29
N ASP A 150 -2.46 0.82 -12.01
CA ASP A 150 -1.37 0.38 -12.87
C ASP A 150 -1.23 -1.16 -12.81
N PRO A 151 -1.24 -1.85 -13.96
CA PRO A 151 -1.13 -3.31 -14.02
C PRO A 151 0.03 -3.87 -13.21
N LYS A 152 1.22 -3.26 -13.31
CA LYS A 152 2.43 -3.79 -12.65
C LYS A 152 2.28 -3.80 -11.12
N HIS A 153 1.70 -2.74 -10.56
CA HIS A 153 1.44 -2.63 -9.12
C HIS A 153 0.34 -3.60 -8.65
N ILE A 154 -0.69 -3.82 -9.48
CA ILE A 154 -1.75 -4.78 -9.17
C ILE A 154 -1.17 -6.19 -9.08
N VAL A 155 -0.40 -6.62 -10.10
CA VAL A 155 0.21 -7.95 -10.14
C VAL A 155 1.23 -8.13 -9.03
N ALA A 156 2.07 -7.12 -8.77
CA ALA A 156 3.05 -7.17 -7.69
C ALA A 156 2.37 -7.31 -6.31
N LEU A 157 1.38 -6.46 -6.00
CA LEU A 157 0.65 -6.55 -4.74
C LEU A 157 -0.14 -7.84 -4.59
N TYR A 158 -0.61 -8.43 -5.69
CA TYR A 158 -1.26 -9.73 -5.67
C TYR A 158 -0.29 -10.83 -5.21
N GLY A 159 0.97 -10.80 -5.64
CA GLY A 159 2.01 -11.71 -5.13
C GLY A 159 2.16 -11.63 -3.60
N GLY A 160 2.20 -10.42 -3.05
CA GLY A 160 2.21 -10.21 -1.59
C GLY A 160 0.90 -10.64 -0.90
N LEU A 161 -0.25 -10.46 -1.56
CA LEU A 161 -1.54 -10.90 -1.04
C LEU A 161 -1.59 -12.43 -0.89
N LYS A 162 -1.01 -13.18 -1.83
CA LYS A 162 -0.94 -14.64 -1.74
C LYS A 162 -0.19 -15.09 -0.50
N LEU A 163 0.91 -14.42 -0.16
CA LEU A 163 1.64 -14.64 1.08
C LEU A 163 0.81 -14.29 2.31
N ALA A 164 0.12 -13.15 2.31
CA ALA A 164 -0.78 -12.76 3.39
C ALA A 164 -1.92 -13.78 3.63
N THR A 165 -2.38 -14.46 2.58
CA THR A 165 -3.45 -15.48 2.65
C THR A 165 -2.97 -16.89 2.95
N ALA A 166 -1.66 -17.14 2.99
CA ALA A 166 -1.10 -18.50 3.13
C ALA A 166 -1.38 -19.14 4.52
N GLY A 167 -1.81 -18.35 5.50
CA GLY A 167 -2.22 -18.81 6.84
C GLY A 167 -1.04 -19.20 7.75
N ALA A 168 -1.29 -19.28 9.05
CA ALA A 168 -0.26 -19.49 10.08
C ALA A 168 0.48 -20.84 10.01
N GLN A 169 -0.03 -21.83 9.26
CA GLN A 169 0.56 -23.17 9.15
C GLN A 169 1.62 -23.27 8.05
N ALA A 170 1.74 -22.26 7.18
CA ALA A 170 2.73 -22.25 6.12
C ALA A 170 4.11 -21.89 6.68
N THR A 171 5.06 -22.81 6.53
CA THR A 171 6.45 -22.64 6.97
C THR A 171 7.33 -22.23 5.79
N ASN A 172 8.39 -21.45 6.04
CA ASN A 172 9.35 -20.97 5.03
C ASN A 172 8.73 -20.09 3.93
N LEU A 173 7.69 -19.33 4.24
CA LEU A 173 7.16 -18.33 3.33
C LEU A 173 8.18 -17.22 3.08
N LYS A 174 8.41 -16.92 1.80
CA LYS A 174 9.28 -15.83 1.36
C LYS A 174 8.55 -14.97 0.36
N LEU A 175 8.75 -13.67 0.46
CA LEU A 175 8.36 -12.73 -0.58
C LEU A 175 9.46 -12.72 -1.65
N ASP A 176 9.33 -13.64 -2.60
CA ASP A 176 10.16 -13.74 -3.80
C ASP A 176 9.28 -13.94 -5.05
N ASN A 177 9.91 -14.20 -6.19
CA ASN A 177 9.20 -14.38 -7.44
C ASN A 177 8.71 -15.82 -7.70
N SER A 178 8.88 -16.75 -6.75
CA SER A 178 8.51 -18.16 -6.94
C SER A 178 7.02 -18.30 -7.26
N TYR A 179 6.18 -17.45 -6.68
CA TYR A 179 4.75 -17.42 -6.97
C TYR A 179 4.45 -17.27 -8.48
N PHE A 180 5.17 -16.37 -9.17
CA PHE A 180 4.95 -16.13 -10.60
C PHE A 180 5.53 -17.25 -11.47
N VAL A 181 6.67 -17.82 -11.06
CA VAL A 181 7.24 -19.02 -11.70
C VAL A 181 6.24 -20.17 -11.62
N ASP A 182 5.76 -20.48 -10.41
CA ASP A 182 4.80 -21.55 -10.16
C ASP A 182 3.48 -21.31 -10.89
N LEU A 183 3.03 -20.04 -10.99
CA LEU A 183 1.81 -19.66 -11.70
C LEU A 183 1.88 -19.99 -13.20
N LEU A 184 3.02 -19.72 -13.85
CA LEU A 184 3.21 -20.02 -15.28
C LEU A 184 3.31 -21.53 -15.56
N ASP A 185 3.90 -22.28 -14.63
CA ASP A 185 4.00 -23.74 -14.75
C ASP A 185 2.68 -24.46 -14.44
N LYS A 186 1.78 -23.79 -13.72
CA LYS A 186 0.50 -24.37 -13.26
C LYS A 186 -0.49 -24.53 -14.41
N LYS A 187 -0.59 -25.76 -14.93
CA LYS A 187 -1.50 -26.10 -16.04
C LYS A 187 -2.97 -26.36 -15.64
N LYS A 188 -3.26 -26.60 -14.36
CA LYS A 188 -4.58 -26.98 -13.85
C LYS A 188 -4.84 -26.39 -12.45
N ASN A 189 -6.10 -26.31 -12.04
CA ASN A 189 -6.53 -25.82 -10.71
C ASN A 189 -6.14 -24.37 -10.40
N LEU A 190 -6.09 -23.52 -11.43
CA LEU A 190 -5.94 -22.07 -11.27
C LEU A 190 -7.16 -21.51 -10.55
N SER A 191 -6.94 -20.70 -9.52
CA SER A 191 -8.02 -19.90 -8.92
C SER A 191 -8.58 -18.91 -9.94
N PRO A 192 -9.79 -18.38 -9.76
CA PRO A 192 -10.33 -17.39 -10.69
C PRO A 192 -9.43 -16.15 -10.85
N ALA A 193 -8.80 -15.72 -9.77
CA ALA A 193 -7.82 -14.64 -9.78
C ALA A 193 -6.54 -14.99 -10.56
N GLU A 194 -6.02 -16.21 -10.39
CA GLU A 194 -4.86 -16.71 -11.14
C GLU A 194 -5.17 -16.79 -12.63
N LYS A 195 -6.37 -17.21 -13.01
CA LYS A 195 -6.83 -17.14 -14.41
C LYS A 195 -6.88 -15.69 -14.90
N ALA A 196 -7.46 -14.78 -14.11
CA ALA A 196 -7.53 -13.36 -14.47
C ALA A 196 -6.14 -12.73 -14.71
N LEU A 197 -5.12 -13.13 -13.95
CA LEU A 197 -3.74 -12.70 -14.16
C LEU A 197 -3.13 -13.22 -15.47
N LEU A 198 -3.56 -14.39 -15.95
CA LEU A 198 -3.04 -15.02 -17.17
C LEU A 198 -3.86 -14.66 -18.42
N ASP A 199 -5.14 -14.36 -18.27
CA ASP A 199 -6.07 -14.05 -19.37
C ASP A 199 -5.95 -12.59 -19.85
N ASP A 200 -5.55 -11.66 -18.98
CA ASP A 200 -5.34 -10.25 -19.33
C ASP A 200 -3.92 -10.03 -19.89
N PRO A 201 -3.77 -9.46 -21.11
CA PRO A 201 -2.45 -9.31 -21.72
C PRO A 201 -1.45 -8.45 -20.93
N GLU A 202 -1.92 -7.40 -20.24
CA GLU A 202 -1.04 -6.55 -19.43
C GLU A 202 -0.61 -7.27 -18.16
N PHE A 203 -1.54 -7.95 -17.49
CA PHE A 203 -1.21 -8.72 -16.30
C PHE A 203 -0.29 -9.90 -16.62
N HIS A 204 -0.58 -10.63 -17.70
CA HIS A 204 0.20 -11.78 -18.10
C HIS A 204 1.64 -11.38 -18.47
N HIS A 205 1.82 -10.23 -19.13
CA HIS A 205 3.15 -9.68 -19.38
C HIS A 205 3.91 -9.41 -18.08
N CYS A 206 3.28 -8.76 -17.09
CA CYS A 206 3.89 -8.56 -15.78
C CYS A 206 4.24 -9.88 -15.08
N VAL A 207 3.37 -10.89 -15.14
CA VAL A 207 3.64 -12.23 -14.58
C VAL A 207 4.89 -12.86 -15.22
N GLN A 208 5.02 -12.78 -16.55
CA GLN A 208 6.21 -13.27 -17.27
C GLN A 208 7.48 -12.53 -16.88
N CYS A 209 7.41 -11.20 -16.81
CA CYS A 209 8.52 -10.36 -16.35
C CYS A 209 8.97 -10.77 -14.96
N TYR A 210 8.06 -10.82 -13.97
CA TYR A 210 8.40 -11.15 -12.59
C TYR A 210 8.92 -12.58 -12.42
N ALA A 211 8.37 -13.54 -13.18
CA ALA A 211 8.88 -14.92 -13.15
C ALA A 211 10.34 -15.03 -13.62
N THR A 212 10.78 -14.13 -14.51
CA THR A 212 12.14 -14.15 -15.10
C THR A 212 13.09 -13.17 -14.41
N HIS A 213 12.58 -12.03 -13.95
CA HIS A 213 13.32 -10.90 -13.40
C HIS A 213 12.81 -10.59 -12.00
N LYS A 214 13.47 -11.17 -11.00
CA LYS A 214 13.10 -11.03 -9.59
C LYS A 214 13.23 -9.59 -9.11
N GLU A 215 14.21 -8.87 -9.62
CA GLU A 215 14.52 -7.49 -9.27
C GLU A 215 13.38 -6.55 -9.69
N ASP A 216 12.83 -6.74 -10.89
CA ASP A 216 11.67 -5.98 -11.40
C ASP A 216 10.45 -6.18 -10.48
N PHE A 217 10.22 -7.43 -10.03
CA PHE A 217 9.17 -7.70 -9.04
C PHE A 217 9.40 -6.93 -7.74
N PHE A 218 10.63 -6.91 -7.23
CA PHE A 218 10.93 -6.23 -5.96
C PHE A 218 10.76 -4.72 -6.06
N GLU A 219 11.23 -4.11 -7.15
CA GLU A 219 11.06 -2.68 -7.39
C GLU A 219 9.57 -2.30 -7.50
N ASP A 220 8.81 -3.03 -8.30
CA ASP A 220 7.38 -2.76 -8.47
C ASP A 220 6.58 -3.08 -7.20
N TYR A 221 6.97 -4.09 -6.42
CA TYR A 221 6.36 -4.40 -5.13
C TYR A 221 6.62 -3.30 -4.10
N GLU A 222 7.87 -2.81 -3.99
CA GLU A 222 8.21 -1.71 -3.10
C GLU A 222 7.39 -0.46 -3.43
N GLU A 223 7.35 -0.06 -4.71
CA GLU A 223 6.59 1.10 -5.17
C GLU A 223 5.09 0.94 -4.88
N ALA A 224 4.53 -0.23 -5.18
CA ALA A 224 3.12 -0.53 -5.00
C ALA A 224 2.71 -0.60 -3.52
N HIS A 225 3.50 -1.28 -2.69
CA HIS A 225 3.22 -1.43 -1.27
C HIS A 225 3.36 -0.09 -0.55
N LYS A 226 4.34 0.74 -0.93
CA LYS A 226 4.43 2.11 -0.43
C LYS A 226 3.20 2.93 -0.78
N LYS A 227 2.72 2.85 -2.03
CA LYS A 227 1.47 3.52 -2.46
C LYS A 227 0.26 3.06 -1.65
N LEU A 228 0.14 1.75 -1.43
CA LEU A 228 -0.93 1.15 -0.62
C LEU A 228 -0.85 1.63 0.83
N ALA A 229 0.35 1.64 1.42
CA ALA A 229 0.57 2.06 2.78
C ALA A 229 0.28 3.55 2.98
N ASP A 230 0.68 4.40 2.03
CA ASP A 230 0.51 5.86 2.09
C ASP A 230 -0.96 6.31 1.94
N LEU A 231 -1.89 5.39 1.65
CA LEU A 231 -3.32 5.69 1.66
C LEU A 231 -3.78 6.14 3.05
N GLY A 232 -4.60 7.19 3.06
CA GLY A 232 -5.13 7.78 4.30
C GLY A 232 -4.18 8.74 5.02
N LEU A 233 -2.93 8.91 4.55
CA LEU A 233 -2.10 10.01 5.02
C LEU A 233 -2.77 11.35 4.64
N PRO A 234 -2.80 12.34 5.55
CA PRO A 234 -3.37 13.64 5.23
C PRO A 234 -2.65 14.23 4.01
N TYR A 235 -3.44 14.57 2.99
CA TYR A 235 -3.04 15.00 1.65
C TYR A 235 -2.00 16.15 1.62
N SER A 236 -1.82 16.85 2.74
CA SER A 236 -0.77 17.85 2.94
C SER A 236 0.64 17.28 2.80
N ALA A 237 0.85 16.00 3.10
CA ALA A 237 2.18 15.40 3.10
C ALA A 237 2.81 15.34 1.70
N PHE A 238 2.08 14.83 0.70
CA PHE A 238 2.61 14.67 -0.66
C PHE A 238 2.87 16.01 -1.36
N ILE A 239 1.92 16.94 -1.25
CA ILE A 239 2.03 18.30 -1.80
C ILE A 239 3.19 19.05 -1.13
N LYS A 240 3.33 18.93 0.21
CA LYS A 240 4.42 19.55 0.96
C LYS A 240 5.79 18.96 0.60
N SER A 241 5.94 17.64 0.36
CA SER A 241 7.22 17.11 -0.20
C SER A 241 7.56 17.72 -1.52
N THR A 242 6.57 17.78 -2.40
CA THR A 242 6.81 18.16 -3.77
C THR A 242 7.21 19.64 -3.77
N LEU A 243 6.52 20.47 -2.98
CA LEU A 243 6.89 21.87 -2.73
C LEU A 243 8.25 22.02 -2.06
N GLU A 244 8.61 21.23 -1.04
CA GLU A 244 9.89 21.36 -0.33
C GLU A 244 11.07 20.82 -1.14
N LYS A 245 10.91 19.72 -1.88
CA LYS A 245 11.91 19.22 -2.84
C LYS A 245 12.13 20.26 -3.94
N SER A 246 11.04 20.85 -4.46
CA SER A 246 11.10 21.94 -5.44
C SER A 246 11.77 23.19 -4.86
N ALA A 247 11.42 23.59 -3.64
CA ALA A 247 11.99 24.75 -2.97
C ALA A 247 13.47 24.56 -2.61
N SER A 248 13.87 23.34 -2.26
CA SER A 248 15.26 22.94 -2.02
C SER A 248 16.07 22.99 -3.32
N GLN A 249 15.56 22.45 -4.43
CA GLN A 249 16.19 22.58 -5.74
C GLN A 249 16.30 24.03 -6.18
N VAL A 250 15.23 24.82 -6.04
CA VAL A 250 15.22 26.25 -6.34
C VAL A 250 16.23 27.00 -5.48
N LYS A 251 16.31 26.73 -4.17
CA LYS A 251 17.35 27.32 -3.29
C LYS A 251 18.77 26.94 -3.71
N LYS A 252 19.01 25.68 -4.12
CA LYS A 252 20.32 25.24 -4.64
C LYS A 252 20.69 25.96 -5.94
N VAL A 253 19.73 26.10 -6.85
CA VAL A 253 19.91 26.84 -8.11
C VAL A 253 20.16 28.33 -7.85
N LEU A 254 19.40 28.97 -6.94
CA LEU A 254 19.63 30.36 -6.55
C LEU A 254 20.97 30.58 -5.84
N ALA A 255 21.39 29.64 -4.99
CA ALA A 255 22.69 29.70 -4.32
C ALA A 255 23.86 29.57 -5.30
N ALA A 256 23.68 28.78 -6.38
CA ALA A 256 24.64 28.67 -7.48
C ALA A 256 24.62 29.87 -8.44
N GLN A 257 23.57 30.70 -8.41
CA GLN A 257 23.38 31.87 -9.28
C GLN A 257 23.71 33.22 -8.62
N LYS A 258 24.68 33.29 -7.70
CA LYS A 258 25.15 34.57 -7.13
C LYS A 258 25.77 35.55 -8.16
N ALA A 259 25.68 35.28 -9.46
CA ALA A 259 25.91 36.25 -10.52
C ALA A 259 24.79 36.17 -11.57
N VAL A 260 24.20 37.32 -11.89
CA VAL A 260 23.19 37.58 -12.95
C VAL A 260 21.72 37.41 -12.52
N GLY A 261 21.08 38.55 -12.21
CA GLY A 261 19.71 38.69 -11.69
C GLY A 261 18.55 38.28 -12.61
N VAL A 262 18.79 37.46 -13.64
CA VAL A 262 17.73 36.97 -14.57
C VAL A 262 17.23 35.56 -14.19
N GLY A 263 18.00 34.80 -13.41
CA GLY A 263 17.70 33.39 -13.13
C GLY A 263 16.49 33.11 -12.22
N VAL A 264 16.16 34.03 -11.30
CA VAL A 264 15.11 33.83 -10.30
C VAL A 264 13.71 33.82 -10.90
N ALA A 265 13.44 34.71 -11.87
CA ALA A 265 12.16 34.78 -12.56
C ALA A 265 11.93 33.56 -13.48
N VAL A 266 12.97 33.09 -14.15
CA VAL A 266 12.90 31.91 -15.02
C VAL A 266 12.67 30.64 -14.20
N ALA A 267 13.35 30.47 -13.06
CA ALA A 267 13.13 29.31 -12.19
C ALA A 267 11.70 29.27 -11.60
N ALA A 268 11.17 30.40 -11.14
CA ALA A 268 9.80 30.50 -10.66
C ALA A 268 8.77 30.22 -11.79
N ALA A 269 8.99 30.78 -12.98
CA ALA A 269 8.14 30.54 -14.14
C ALA A 269 8.17 29.07 -14.58
N VAL A 270 9.33 28.40 -14.58
CA VAL A 270 9.44 26.98 -14.91
C VAL A 270 8.69 26.11 -13.91
N VAL A 271 8.76 26.39 -12.60
CA VAL A 271 8.00 25.64 -11.58
C VAL A 271 6.50 25.84 -11.75
N ILE A 272 6.06 27.09 -11.98
CA ILE A 272 4.65 27.42 -12.19
C ILE A 272 4.13 26.77 -13.50
N LEU A 273 4.90 26.86 -14.59
CA LEU A 273 4.55 26.24 -15.87
C LEU A 273 4.59 24.71 -15.80
N SER A 274 5.50 24.12 -15.03
CA SER A 274 5.52 22.67 -14.78
C SER A 274 4.27 22.23 -14.00
N PHE A 275 3.84 23.03 -13.02
CA PHE A 275 2.62 22.79 -12.26
C PHE A 275 1.38 22.87 -13.15
N PHE A 276 1.27 23.90 -14.01
CA PHE A 276 0.20 24.02 -15.00
C PHE A 276 0.25 22.92 -16.07
N TYR A 277 1.43 22.51 -16.53
CA TYR A 277 1.60 21.41 -17.48
C TYR A 277 1.12 20.08 -16.90
N VAL A 278 1.43 19.79 -15.64
CA VAL A 278 0.98 18.57 -14.95
C VAL A 278 -0.54 18.57 -14.74
N ILE A 279 -1.14 19.72 -14.42
CA ILE A 279 -2.60 19.87 -14.30
C ILE A 279 -3.28 19.68 -15.67
N ASN A 280 -2.78 20.32 -16.72
CA ASN A 280 -3.36 20.23 -18.07
C ASN A 280 -3.15 18.87 -18.74
N ARG A 281 -2.07 18.14 -18.44
CA ARG A 281 -1.88 16.77 -18.93
C ARG A 281 -2.90 15.80 -18.35
N ARG A 282 -3.48 16.08 -17.18
CA ARG A 282 -4.55 15.27 -16.57
C ARG A 282 -5.93 15.57 -17.17
N THR A 283 -6.22 16.82 -17.52
CA THR A 283 -7.47 17.17 -18.20
C THR A 283 -7.48 16.68 -19.66
N ALA A 284 -6.34 16.72 -20.35
CA ALA A 284 -6.22 16.21 -21.73
C ALA A 284 -6.40 14.68 -21.86
N LYS A 285 -5.96 13.90 -20.85
CA LYS A 285 -6.20 12.45 -20.81
C LYS A 285 -7.63 12.06 -20.44
N HIS A 286 -8.39 12.95 -19.82
CA HIS A 286 -9.82 12.74 -19.54
C HIS A 286 -10.72 13.03 -20.75
N SER A 287 -10.27 13.87 -21.69
CA SER A 287 -11.05 14.24 -22.88
C SER A 287 -10.84 13.32 -24.09
N SER A 288 -9.84 12.43 -24.06
CA SER A 288 -9.52 11.50 -25.16
C SER A 288 -10.18 10.11 -25.04
N TYR A 289 -10.97 9.86 -23.98
CA TYR A 289 -11.78 8.64 -23.81
C TYR A 289 -13.30 8.88 -23.89
N GLN A 290 -13.72 9.95 -24.57
CA GLN A 290 -15.13 10.20 -24.91
C GLN A 290 -15.38 10.18 -26.43
N TYR A 291 -14.35 9.96 -27.25
CA TYR A 291 -14.49 9.68 -28.69
C TYR A 291 -13.35 8.75 -29.13
N GLN A 292 -13.50 7.45 -28.84
CA GLN A 292 -13.03 6.32 -29.64
C GLN A 292 -13.53 5.02 -29.02
#